data_AF-A0A161S2Y0-F1
#
_entry.id   AF-A0A161S2Y0-F1
#
_cell.length_a   1.000
_cell.length_b   1.000
_cell.length_c   1.000
_cell.angle_alpha   90.00
_cell.angle_beta   90.00
_cell.angle_gamma   90.00
#
_symmetry.space_group_name_H-M   'P 1'
#
loop_
_entity.id
_entity.type
_entity.pdbx_description
1 polymer ?
#
loop_
_entity_poly.entity_id
_entity_poly.type
_entity_poly.pdbx_seq_one_letter_code
_entity_poly.pdbx_strand_id
1 'polypeptide(L)'
;MIEEEKEKSTSTEQNTTSTRTHLQTNTENLERFKPSSIYTSVSWLALGIGIVSYCIGLWNAEILLSEKGFYFTLILFGLFAVVALQKSVRDKLEGIPVTPLFYTIGWVGTMASIILLTIGLVNAEMTLSEKGFYGISYLLSLFAAISVQKNVRDLENINK
;
A
#
# COMPACT_ATOMS: atom_id res chain seq x y z
N MET A 1 9.71 5.26 62.71
CA MET A 1 8.62 6.04 62.07
C MET A 1 9.13 6.97 60.96
N ILE A 2 10.33 7.58 61.07
CA ILE A 2 10.90 8.47 60.03
C ILE A 2 11.62 7.69 58.88
N GLU A 3 12.12 6.49 59.15
CA GLU A 3 12.86 5.67 58.17
C GLU A 3 11.97 4.95 57.14
N GLU A 4 10.79 4.44 57.55
CA GLU A 4 9.82 3.80 56.63
C GLU A 4 9.23 4.77 55.60
N GLU A 5 9.10 6.05 55.95
CA GLU A 5 8.56 7.08 55.04
C GLU A 5 9.57 7.44 53.93
N LYS A 6 10.87 7.37 54.24
CA LYS A 6 11.96 7.64 53.30
C LYS A 6 12.15 6.49 52.30
N GLU A 7 11.98 5.25 52.74
CA GLU A 7 12.06 4.05 51.90
C GLU A 7 10.84 3.94 50.95
N LYS A 8 9.65 4.34 51.42
CA LYS A 8 8.43 4.43 50.60
C LYS A 8 8.48 5.55 49.56
N SER A 9 9.12 6.67 49.89
CA SER A 9 9.33 7.79 48.96
C SER A 9 10.35 7.43 47.86
N THR A 10 11.44 6.75 48.22
CA THR A 10 12.50 6.31 47.28
C THR A 10 12.03 5.22 46.32
N SER A 11 11.21 4.28 46.78
CA SER A 11 10.63 3.20 45.95
C SER A 11 9.53 3.70 45.00
N THR A 12 8.85 4.80 45.33
CA THR A 12 7.84 5.45 44.46
C THR A 12 8.48 6.28 43.34
N GLU A 13 9.62 6.94 43.60
CA GLU A 13 10.39 7.68 42.57
C GLU A 13 11.11 6.76 41.57
N GLN A 14 11.60 5.59 42.01
CA GLN A 14 12.25 4.63 41.10
C GLN A 14 11.26 3.93 40.16
N ASN A 15 10.07 3.58 40.64
CA ASN A 15 9.01 3.02 39.78
C ASN A 15 8.49 4.05 38.77
N THR A 16 8.28 5.30 39.18
CA THR A 16 7.81 6.36 38.28
C THR A 16 8.85 6.78 37.24
N THR A 17 10.14 6.71 37.57
CA THR A 17 11.23 6.98 36.62
C THR A 17 11.39 5.84 35.59
N SER A 18 11.40 4.58 36.03
CA SER A 18 11.45 3.41 35.14
C SER A 18 10.26 3.34 34.16
N THR A 19 9.05 3.63 34.65
CA THR A 19 7.83 3.69 33.81
C THR A 19 7.87 4.85 32.82
N ARG A 20 8.41 6.02 33.19
CA ARG A 20 8.54 7.18 32.27
C ARG A 20 9.55 6.91 31.15
N THR A 21 10.68 6.29 31.45
CA THR A 21 11.68 5.92 30.43
C THR A 21 11.11 4.91 29.42
N HIS A 22 10.34 3.93 29.89
CA HIS A 22 9.70 2.92 29.04
C HIS A 22 8.53 3.47 28.20
N LEU A 23 7.81 4.49 28.69
CA LEU A 23 6.78 5.17 27.92
C LEU A 23 7.38 6.07 26.84
N GLN A 24 8.43 6.84 27.17
CA GLN A 24 9.11 7.71 26.21
C GLN A 24 9.79 6.94 25.08
N THR A 25 10.44 5.81 25.37
CA THR A 25 11.02 4.95 24.32
C THR A 25 9.97 4.33 23.42
N ASN A 26 8.78 3.98 23.94
CA ASN A 26 7.69 3.47 23.10
C ASN A 26 7.12 4.56 22.16
N THR A 27 6.96 5.78 22.66
CA THR A 27 6.49 6.92 21.84
C THR A 27 7.52 7.36 20.79
N GLU A 28 8.82 7.41 21.12
CA GLU A 28 9.88 7.68 20.12
C GLU A 28 9.94 6.61 19.03
N ASN A 29 9.68 5.34 19.38
CA ASN A 29 9.64 4.27 18.39
C ASN A 29 8.41 4.40 17.46
N LEU A 30 7.25 4.81 17.97
CA LEU A 30 6.04 5.05 17.17
C LEU A 30 6.21 6.20 16.16
N GLU A 31 6.84 7.30 16.58
CA GLU A 31 7.14 8.45 15.69
C GLU A 31 8.10 8.06 14.54
N ARG A 32 9.01 7.10 14.76
CA ARG A 32 9.94 6.60 13.73
C ARG A 32 9.25 5.84 12.59
N PHE A 33 8.06 5.27 12.83
CA PHE A 33 7.30 4.53 11.81
C PHE A 33 6.33 5.42 11.02
N LYS A 34 6.27 6.72 11.33
CA LYS A 34 5.43 7.67 10.60
C LYS A 34 5.98 7.88 9.18
N PRO A 35 5.17 7.67 8.13
CA PRO A 35 5.61 7.99 6.78
C PRO A 35 5.87 9.50 6.69
N SER A 36 6.98 9.88 6.04
CA SER A 36 7.27 11.30 5.85
C SER A 36 6.18 11.95 5.01
N SER A 37 5.90 13.23 5.28
CA SER A 37 4.88 13.99 4.54
C SER A 37 5.18 13.99 3.04
N ILE A 38 6.45 14.12 2.66
CA ILE A 38 6.90 14.07 1.26
C ILE A 38 6.64 12.70 0.65
N TYR A 39 6.97 11.60 1.33
CA TYR A 39 6.74 10.25 0.82
C TYR A 39 5.24 9.98 0.56
N THR A 40 4.38 10.44 1.48
CA THR A 40 2.93 10.32 1.32
C THR A 40 2.45 11.08 0.07
N SER A 41 2.85 12.34 -0.10
CA SER A 41 2.46 13.14 -1.27
C SER A 41 2.97 12.55 -2.59
N VAL A 42 4.23 12.13 -2.63
CA VAL A 42 4.83 11.53 -3.83
C VAL A 42 4.14 10.21 -4.20
N SER A 43 3.74 9.39 -3.21
CA SER A 43 3.01 8.14 -3.49
C SER A 43 1.65 8.37 -4.14
N TRP A 44 0.90 9.38 -3.67
CA TRP A 44 -0.39 9.77 -4.27
C TRP A 44 -0.22 10.36 -5.67
N LEU A 45 0.80 11.20 -5.86
CA LEU A 45 1.13 11.74 -7.17
C LEU A 45 1.52 10.64 -8.15
N ALA A 46 2.36 9.68 -7.73
CA ALA A 46 2.75 8.55 -8.56
C ALA A 46 1.54 7.70 -8.99
N LEU A 47 0.59 7.46 -8.09
CA LEU A 47 -0.65 6.76 -8.39
C LEU A 47 -1.48 7.53 -9.42
N GLY A 48 -1.68 8.82 -9.20
CA GLY A 48 -2.42 9.69 -10.11
C GLY A 48 -1.77 9.75 -11.49
N ILE A 49 -0.46 9.97 -11.56
CA ILE A 49 0.31 10.03 -12.81
C ILE A 49 0.24 8.69 -13.55
N GLY A 50 0.41 7.56 -12.85
CA GLY A 50 0.33 6.23 -13.45
C GLY A 50 -1.02 5.98 -14.12
N ILE A 51 -2.11 6.21 -13.40
CA ILE A 51 -3.48 5.98 -13.90
C ILE A 51 -3.79 6.95 -15.04
N VAL A 52 -3.53 8.25 -14.85
CA VAL A 52 -3.83 9.28 -15.84
C VAL A 52 -3.02 9.04 -17.11
N SER A 53 -1.72 8.71 -17.00
CA SER A 53 -0.88 8.40 -18.16
C SER A 53 -1.41 7.19 -18.92
N TYR A 54 -1.77 6.10 -18.22
CA TYR A 54 -2.36 4.91 -18.83
C TYR A 54 -3.66 5.26 -19.59
N CYS A 55 -4.55 6.03 -18.97
CA CYS A 55 -5.81 6.48 -19.58
C CYS A 55 -5.60 7.40 -20.78
N ILE A 56 -4.64 8.33 -20.73
CA ILE A 56 -4.29 9.21 -21.86
C ILE A 56 -3.75 8.39 -23.03
N GLY A 57 -2.85 7.43 -22.76
CA GLY A 57 -2.37 6.49 -23.78
C GLY A 57 -3.52 5.77 -24.44
N LEU A 58 -4.46 5.26 -23.63
CA LEU A 58 -5.62 4.52 -24.11
C LEU A 58 -6.59 5.35 -24.94
N TRP A 59 -6.77 6.61 -24.55
CA TRP A 59 -7.56 7.57 -25.32
C TRP A 59 -6.95 7.79 -26.71
N ASN A 60 -5.62 7.98 -26.77
CA ASN A 60 -4.89 8.30 -27.98
C ASN A 60 -4.61 7.10 -28.89
N ALA A 61 -4.64 5.87 -28.38
CA ALA A 61 -4.33 4.67 -29.16
C ALA A 61 -5.36 4.40 -30.26
N GLU A 62 -4.88 4.08 -31.46
CA GLU A 62 -5.69 3.69 -32.61
C GLU A 62 -6.01 2.19 -32.58
N ILE A 63 -6.71 1.74 -31.54
CA ILE A 63 -7.13 0.34 -31.34
C ILE A 63 -8.65 0.22 -31.28
N LEU A 64 -9.17 -1.01 -31.41
CA LEU A 64 -10.61 -1.25 -31.42
C LEU A 64 -11.23 -0.83 -30.08
N LEU A 65 -12.48 -0.35 -30.09
CA LEU A 65 -13.13 0.15 -28.86
C LEU A 65 -13.27 -0.96 -27.79
N SER A 66 -13.47 -2.21 -28.20
CA SER A 66 -13.47 -3.37 -27.29
C SER A 66 -12.09 -3.62 -26.68
N GLU A 67 -11.01 -3.44 -27.44
CA GLU A 67 -9.64 -3.56 -26.93
C GLU A 67 -9.33 -2.42 -25.94
N LYS A 68 -9.81 -1.21 -26.20
CA LYS A 68 -9.75 -0.11 -25.21
C LYS A 68 -10.44 -0.51 -23.91
N GLY A 69 -11.67 -1.03 -24.01
CA GLY A 69 -12.42 -1.51 -22.85
C GLY A 69 -11.69 -2.61 -22.08
N PHE A 70 -11.02 -3.53 -22.78
CA PHE A 70 -10.21 -4.59 -22.18
C PHE A 70 -9.05 -4.02 -21.34
N TYR A 71 -8.22 -3.15 -21.92
CA TYR A 71 -7.10 -2.53 -21.19
C TYR A 71 -7.56 -1.64 -20.03
N PHE A 72 -8.63 -0.87 -20.21
CA PHE A 72 -9.22 -0.08 -19.14
C PHE A 72 -9.69 -0.96 -17.98
N THR A 73 -10.36 -2.08 -18.29
CA THR A 73 -10.80 -3.04 -17.27
C THR A 73 -9.62 -3.65 -16.53
N LEU A 74 -8.52 -3.96 -17.23
CA LEU A 74 -7.33 -4.53 -16.61
C LEU A 74 -6.69 -3.62 -15.57
N ILE A 75 -6.63 -2.30 -15.80
CA ILE A 75 -6.06 -1.39 -14.80
C ILE A 75 -6.97 -1.25 -13.58
N LEU A 76 -8.28 -1.17 -13.77
CA LEU A 76 -9.23 -1.16 -12.65
C LEU A 76 -9.18 -2.46 -11.85
N PHE A 77 -9.20 -3.60 -12.54
CA PHE A 77 -9.15 -4.92 -11.93
C PHE A 77 -7.83 -5.16 -11.20
N GLY A 78 -6.69 -4.79 -11.82
CA GLY A 78 -5.37 -4.92 -11.20
C GLY A 78 -5.22 -4.07 -9.93
N LEU A 79 -5.67 -2.81 -9.98
CA LEU A 79 -5.66 -1.92 -8.81
C LEU A 79 -6.51 -2.48 -7.67
N PHE A 80 -7.73 -2.95 -7.98
CA PHE A 80 -8.59 -3.58 -6.99
C PHE A 80 -7.93 -4.85 -6.40
N ALA A 81 -7.45 -5.74 -7.27
CA ALA A 81 -6.88 -7.02 -6.86
C ALA A 81 -5.64 -6.85 -5.97
N VAL A 82 -4.74 -5.94 -6.33
CA VAL A 82 -3.49 -5.74 -5.57
C VAL A 82 -3.75 -5.09 -4.21
N VAL A 83 -4.69 -4.15 -4.13
CA VAL A 83 -5.09 -3.48 -2.88
C VAL A 83 -5.83 -4.46 -1.96
N ALA A 84 -6.69 -5.33 -2.52
CA ALA A 84 -7.36 -6.39 -1.78
C ALA A 84 -6.35 -7.42 -1.25
N LEU A 85 -5.41 -7.86 -2.08
CA LEU A 85 -4.34 -8.78 -1.70
C LEU A 85 -3.46 -8.20 -0.59
N GLN A 86 -3.01 -6.96 -0.76
CA GLN A 86 -2.19 -6.27 0.24
C GLN A 86 -2.93 -6.13 1.57
N LYS A 87 -4.24 -5.88 1.53
CA LYS A 87 -5.08 -5.89 2.73
C LYS A 87 -5.09 -7.28 3.38
N SER A 88 -5.38 -8.34 2.63
CA SER A 88 -5.42 -9.71 3.18
C SER A 88 -4.09 -10.18 3.77
N VAL A 89 -2.97 -9.85 3.12
CA VAL A 89 -1.63 -10.15 3.64
C VAL A 89 -1.41 -9.45 4.99
N ARG A 90 -1.76 -8.16 5.07
CA ARG A 90 -1.63 -7.36 6.29
C ARG A 90 -2.55 -7.86 7.40
N ASP A 91 -3.83 -8.09 7.11
CA ASP A 91 -4.81 -8.59 8.07
C ASP A 91 -4.33 -9.92 8.69
N LYS A 92 -3.74 -10.82 7.88
CA LYS A 92 -3.13 -12.07 8.36
C LYS A 92 -1.92 -11.85 9.28
N LEU A 93 -1.09 -10.84 9.02
CA LEU A 93 0.06 -10.48 9.87
C LEU A 93 -0.37 -9.82 11.19
N GLU A 94 -1.49 -9.10 11.18
CA GLU A 94 -2.08 -8.46 12.37
C GLU A 94 -2.97 -9.42 13.18
N GLY A 95 -3.09 -10.69 12.78
CA GLY A 95 -3.89 -11.70 13.46
C GLY A 95 -5.40 -11.57 13.23
N ILE A 96 -5.83 -10.73 12.29
CA ILE A 96 -7.22 -10.59 11.88
C ILE A 96 -7.59 -11.83 11.02
N PRO A 97 -8.72 -12.52 11.30
CA PRO A 97 -9.09 -13.70 10.55
C PRO A 97 -9.37 -13.37 9.08
N VAL A 98 -8.60 -13.99 8.18
CA VAL A 98 -8.78 -13.89 6.72
C VAL A 98 -9.16 -15.26 6.18
N THR A 99 -10.27 -15.34 5.47
CA THR A 99 -10.69 -16.58 4.81
C THR A 99 -9.63 -17.02 3.79
N PRO A 100 -9.12 -18.27 3.86
CA PRO A 100 -8.11 -18.76 2.92
C PRO A 100 -8.49 -18.59 1.45
N LEU A 101 -9.77 -18.77 1.12
CA LEU A 101 -10.32 -18.56 -0.22
C LEU A 101 -10.16 -17.12 -0.71
N PHE A 102 -10.42 -16.11 0.13
CA PHE A 102 -10.28 -14.71 -0.26
C PHE A 102 -8.80 -14.36 -0.51
N TYR A 103 -7.90 -14.86 0.33
CA TYR A 103 -6.46 -14.69 0.17
C TYR A 103 -5.94 -15.31 -1.13
N THR A 104 -6.36 -16.53 -1.47
CA THR A 104 -5.94 -17.20 -2.71
C THR A 104 -6.51 -16.52 -3.96
N ILE A 105 -7.77 -16.09 -3.93
CA ILE A 105 -8.38 -15.34 -5.04
C ILE A 105 -7.68 -14.00 -5.23
N GLY A 106 -7.25 -13.31 -4.16
CA GLY A 106 -6.48 -12.07 -4.27
C GLY A 106 -5.14 -12.26 -5.00
N TRP A 107 -4.42 -13.34 -4.67
CA TRP A 107 -3.18 -13.71 -5.37
C TRP A 107 -3.44 -14.05 -6.84
N VAL A 108 -4.41 -14.92 -7.11
CA VAL A 108 -4.77 -15.34 -8.46
C VAL A 108 -5.22 -14.14 -9.29
N GLY A 109 -6.07 -13.26 -8.76
CA GLY A 109 -6.54 -12.06 -9.45
C GLY A 109 -5.41 -11.09 -9.78
N THR A 110 -4.49 -10.86 -8.84
CA THR A 110 -3.32 -9.99 -9.07
C THR A 110 -2.44 -10.57 -10.18
N MET A 111 -2.10 -11.87 -10.12
CA MET A 111 -1.30 -12.52 -11.17
C MET A 111 -2.02 -12.54 -12.51
N ALA A 112 -3.32 -12.85 -12.53
CA ALA A 112 -4.12 -12.87 -13.74
C ALA A 112 -4.14 -11.49 -14.41
N SER A 113 -4.28 -10.40 -13.65
CA SER A 113 -4.27 -9.05 -14.20
C SER A 113 -2.96 -8.68 -14.92
N ILE A 114 -1.81 -9.08 -14.36
CA ILE A 114 -0.49 -8.86 -14.95
C ILE A 114 -0.29 -9.74 -16.18
N ILE A 115 -0.68 -11.02 -16.10
CA ILE A 115 -0.56 -11.97 -17.21
C ILE A 115 -1.44 -11.54 -18.39
N LEU A 116 -2.70 -11.20 -18.13
CA LEU A 116 -3.63 -10.75 -19.17
C LEU A 116 -3.17 -9.46 -19.83
N LEU A 117 -2.62 -8.51 -19.08
CA LEU A 117 -2.01 -7.32 -19.66
C LEU A 117 -0.84 -7.69 -20.57
N THR A 118 0.06 -8.56 -20.10
CA THR A 118 1.24 -8.98 -20.86
C THR A 118 0.84 -9.66 -22.17
N ILE A 119 -0.12 -10.59 -22.11
CA ILE A 119 -0.66 -11.27 -23.28
C ILE A 119 -1.34 -10.26 -24.22
N GLY A 120 -2.16 -9.36 -23.70
CA GLY A 120 -2.80 -8.31 -24.49
C GLY A 120 -1.76 -7.47 -25.25
N LEU A 121 -0.76 -6.96 -24.55
CA LEU A 121 0.28 -6.11 -25.14
C LEU A 121 1.12 -6.87 -26.16
N VAL A 122 1.47 -8.13 -25.92
CA VAL A 122 2.22 -8.94 -26.90
C VAL A 122 1.43 -9.11 -28.19
N ASN A 123 0.12 -9.38 -28.09
CA ASN A 123 -0.74 -9.64 -29.25
C ASN A 123 -1.27 -8.38 -29.94
N ALA A 124 -1.25 -7.22 -29.28
CA ALA A 124 -1.80 -5.99 -29.87
C ALA A 124 -0.95 -5.44 -31.01
N GLU A 125 -1.61 -4.93 -32.05
CA GLU A 125 -1.00 -4.24 -33.19
C GLU A 125 -0.61 -2.80 -32.81
N MET A 126 0.36 -2.68 -31.90
CA MET A 126 0.84 -1.40 -31.38
C MET A 126 2.36 -1.28 -31.53
N THR A 127 2.87 -0.06 -31.53
CA THR A 127 4.33 0.16 -31.50
C THR A 127 4.93 -0.37 -30.20
N LEU A 128 6.21 -0.80 -30.25
CA LEU A 128 6.88 -1.34 -29.06
C LEU A 128 6.97 -0.30 -27.92
N SER A 129 7.09 0.99 -28.27
CA SER A 129 7.06 2.11 -27.33
C SER A 129 5.72 2.26 -26.63
N GLU A 130 4.60 2.12 -27.35
CA GLU A 130 3.26 2.15 -26.74
C GLU A 130 3.08 0.98 -25.78
N LYS A 131 3.48 -0.22 -26.19
CA LYS A 131 3.43 -1.42 -25.33
C LYS A 131 4.21 -1.20 -24.03
N GLY A 132 5.43 -0.69 -24.15
CA GLY A 132 6.26 -0.35 -22.99
C GLY A 132 5.61 0.72 -22.10
N PHE A 133 5.02 1.76 -22.70
CA PHE A 133 4.31 2.81 -21.98
C PHE A 133 3.14 2.24 -21.14
N TYR A 134 2.30 1.38 -21.70
CA TYR A 134 1.22 0.73 -20.95
C TYR A 134 1.75 -0.16 -19.83
N GLY A 135 2.79 -0.96 -20.10
CA GLY A 135 3.39 -1.83 -19.08
C GLY A 135 3.93 -1.04 -17.89
N ILE A 136 4.71 0.02 -18.16
CA ILE A 136 5.32 0.83 -17.10
C ILE A 136 4.27 1.64 -16.33
N SER A 137 3.33 2.28 -17.02
CA SER A 137 2.27 3.06 -16.34
C SER A 137 1.35 2.17 -15.50
N TYR A 138 1.08 0.94 -15.95
CA TYR A 138 0.34 -0.06 -15.18
C TYR A 138 1.10 -0.49 -13.92
N LEU A 139 2.37 -0.89 -14.06
CA LEU A 139 3.21 -1.30 -12.93
C LEU A 139 3.40 -0.16 -11.92
N LEU A 140 3.62 1.06 -12.41
CA LEU A 140 3.68 2.26 -11.58
C LEU A 140 2.39 2.44 -10.77
N SER A 141 1.23 2.27 -11.42
CA SER A 141 -0.08 2.39 -10.77
C SER A 141 -0.27 1.34 -9.68
N LEU A 142 0.05 0.07 -9.95
CA LEU A 142 -0.07 -1.00 -8.95
C LEU A 142 0.86 -0.76 -7.76
N PHE A 143 2.12 -0.44 -8.03
CA PHE A 143 3.11 -0.17 -6.98
C PHE A 143 2.69 1.04 -6.13
N ALA A 144 2.30 2.14 -6.78
CA ALA A 144 1.88 3.35 -6.08
C ALA A 144 0.61 3.11 -5.26
N ALA A 145 -0.34 2.29 -5.74
CA ALA A 145 -1.55 1.94 -4.99
C ALA A 145 -1.22 1.20 -3.68
N ILE A 146 -0.29 0.25 -3.71
CA ILE A 146 0.20 -0.44 -2.50
C ILE A 146 0.84 0.57 -1.54
N SER A 147 1.69 1.45 -2.07
CA SER A 147 2.39 2.47 -1.26
C SER A 147 1.42 3.45 -0.61
N VAL A 148 0.41 3.94 -1.35
CA VAL A 148 -0.65 4.79 -0.82
C VAL A 148 -1.43 4.07 0.27
N GLN A 149 -1.82 2.81 0.05
CA GLN A 149 -2.57 2.04 1.05
C GLN A 149 -1.77 1.85 2.35
N LYS A 150 -0.46 1.59 2.24
CA LYS A 150 0.43 1.51 3.40
C LYS A 150 0.51 2.84 4.14
N ASN A 151 0.75 3.95 3.41
CA ASN A 151 0.87 5.28 3.99
C ASN A 151 -0.40 5.74 4.72
N VAL A 152 -1.57 5.58 4.09
CA VAL A 152 -2.85 5.97 4.69
C VAL A 152 -3.12 5.17 5.97
N ARG A 153 -2.84 3.87 5.95
CA ARG A 153 -2.95 3.02 7.15
C ARG A 153 -1.99 3.46 8.25
N ASP A 154 -0.72 3.68 7.92
CA ASP A 154 0.29 4.03 8.94
C ASP A 154 -0.05 5.34 9.63
N LEU A 155 -0.57 6.31 8.87
CA LEU A 155 -1.10 7.55 9.43
C LEU A 155 -2.32 7.31 10.33
N GLU A 156 -3.24 6.42 9.95
CA GLU A 156 -4.40 6.08 10.79
C GLU A 156 -4.00 5.42 12.11
N ASN A 157 -3.04 4.49 12.08
CA ASN A 157 -2.57 3.79 13.28
C ASN A 157 -1.83 4.71 14.26
N ILE A 158 -1.20 5.78 13.78
CA ILE A 158 -0.53 6.79 14.61
C ILE A 158 -1.52 7.76 15.25
N ASN A 159 -2.63 8.04 14.57
CA ASN A 159 -3.67 8.95 15.06
C ASN A 159 -4.67 8.28 16.04
N LYS A 160 -4.60 6.95 16.20
CA LYS A 160 -5.39 6.18 17.18
C LYS A 160 -4.75 6.20 18.54
#